data_AF-A0A9C9YX17-F1
#
_entry.id   AF-A0A9C9YX17-F1
#
_cell.length_a   1.000
_cell.length_b   1.000
_cell.length_c   1.000
_cell.angle_alpha   90.00
_cell.angle_beta   90.00
_cell.angle_gamma   90.00
#
_symmetry.space_group_name_H-M   'P 1'
#
loop_
_entity.id
_entity.type
_entity.pdbx_description
1 polymer ?
#
loop_
_entity_poly.entity_id
_entity_poly.type
_entity_poly.pdbx_seq_one_letter_code
_entity_poly.pdbx_strand_id
1 'polypeptide(L)'
;MKLDVIVDEQTIAIYVPDAMIAEAEPVFSKMDADMDRGWQISRHWVDNPDRDQRCKIAADKILGALELENREMATMMAAYILARAPETTAVHVSTNGEIEETLLISETSA
;
A
#
# COMPACT_ATOMS: atom_id res chain seq x y z
N MET A 1 -0.16 -8.16 12.51
CA MET A 1 -0.74 -8.47 11.20
C MET A 1 0.35 -8.72 10.15
N LYS A 2 0.01 -9.30 8.99
CA LYS A 2 0.95 -9.62 7.91
C LYS A 2 0.34 -9.17 6.57
N LEU A 3 1.16 -8.60 5.68
CA LEU A 3 0.83 -8.34 4.28
C LEU A 3 1.89 -9.02 3.40
N ASP A 4 1.46 -9.85 2.44
CA ASP A 4 2.34 -10.37 1.41
C ASP A 4 2.46 -9.38 0.23
N VAL A 5 3.68 -9.00 -0.12
CA VAL A 5 3.97 -8.12 -1.25
C VAL A 5 4.56 -8.96 -2.36
N ILE A 6 3.82 -9.10 -3.46
CA ILE A 6 4.21 -9.89 -4.61
C ILE A 6 4.78 -8.94 -5.66
N VAL A 7 6.04 -9.15 -6.03
CA VAL A 7 6.78 -8.38 -7.03
C VAL A 7 7.38 -9.39 -8.01
N ASP A 8 6.94 -9.34 -9.26
CA ASP A 8 7.23 -10.35 -10.28
C ASP A 8 6.94 -11.79 -9.75
N GLU A 9 7.96 -12.65 -9.62
CA GLU A 9 7.83 -14.02 -9.08
C GLU A 9 8.18 -14.12 -7.59
N GLN A 10 8.49 -13.01 -6.93
CA GLN A 10 8.91 -12.97 -5.53
C GLN A 10 7.77 -12.56 -4.61
N THR A 11 7.69 -13.21 -3.45
CA THR A 11 6.77 -12.83 -2.37
C THR A 11 7.55 -12.41 -1.15
N ILE A 12 7.32 -11.19 -0.68
CA ILE A 12 7.97 -10.58 0.48
C ILE A 12 6.92 -10.39 1.55
N ALA A 13 7.06 -11.12 2.67
CA ALA A 13 6.18 -10.99 3.81
C ALA A 13 6.59 -9.78 4.67
N ILE A 14 5.70 -8.80 4.80
CA ILE A 14 5.88 -7.67 5.72
C ILE A 14 5.02 -7.92 6.96
N TYR A 15 5.67 -7.99 8.12
CA TYR A 15 5.00 -8.13 9.42
C TYR A 15 4.77 -6.74 10.02
N VAL A 16 3.51 -6.40 10.23
CA VAL A 16 3.09 -5.13 10.82
C VAL A 16 2.67 -5.37 12.26
N PRO A 17 3.29 -4.71 13.26
CA PRO A 17 2.82 -4.78 14.64
C PRO A 17 1.39 -4.23 14.78
N ASP A 18 0.52 -4.91 15.51
CA ASP A 18 -0.89 -4.50 15.66
C ASP A 18 -1.00 -3.10 16.30
N ALA A 19 -0.10 -2.79 17.24
CA ALA A 19 0.00 -1.47 17.86
C ALA A 19 0.25 -0.36 16.82
N MET A 20 1.02 -0.65 15.76
CA MET A 20 1.28 0.33 14.70
C MET A 20 0.01 0.72 13.97
N ILE A 21 -0.87 -0.24 13.68
CA ILE A 21 -2.15 0.03 13.02
C ILE A 21 -3.08 0.80 13.97
N ALA A 22 -3.13 0.41 15.24
CA ALA A 22 -4.00 1.04 16.23
C ALA A 22 -3.57 2.48 16.59
N GLU A 23 -2.27 2.77 16.61
CA GLU A 23 -1.71 4.03 17.09
C GLU A 23 -1.40 5.03 15.95
N ALA A 24 -1.18 4.55 14.72
CA ALA A 24 -0.80 5.39 13.60
C ALA A 24 -1.97 6.02 12.83
N GLU A 25 -3.21 5.93 13.31
CA GLU A 25 -4.36 6.59 12.66
C GLU A 25 -4.14 8.08 12.37
N PRO A 26 -3.54 8.90 13.27
CA PRO A 26 -3.21 10.29 12.94
C PRO A 26 -2.23 10.44 11.77
N VAL A 27 -1.31 9.48 11.60
CA VAL A 27 -0.38 9.43 10.46
C VAL A 27 -1.13 9.07 9.19
N PHE A 28 -2.00 8.05 9.23
CA PHE A 28 -2.78 7.61 8.08
C PHE A 28 -3.78 8.68 7.63
N SER A 29 -4.45 9.35 8.56
CA SER A 29 -5.31 10.50 8.28
C SER A 29 -4.54 11.66 7.62
N LYS A 30 -3.28 11.90 8.01
CA LYS A 30 -2.43 12.89 7.35
C LYS A 30 -2.08 12.45 5.91
N MET A 31 -1.74 11.17 5.71
CA MET A 31 -1.47 10.62 4.38
C MET A 31 -2.68 10.75 3.47
N ASP A 32 -3.87 10.44 3.98
CA ASP A 32 -5.15 10.63 3.28
C ASP A 32 -5.32 12.09 2.84
N ALA A 33 -5.17 13.03 3.78
CA ALA A 33 -5.27 14.46 3.49
C ALA A 33 -4.20 14.96 2.51
N ASP A 34 -3.02 14.35 2.49
CA ASP A 34 -1.98 14.66 1.51
C ASP A 34 -2.36 14.16 0.11
N MET A 35 -2.98 12.98 0.00
CA MET A 35 -3.47 12.44 -1.27
C MET A 35 -4.73 13.16 -1.77
N ASP A 36 -5.57 13.70 -0.87
CA ASP A 36 -6.74 14.55 -1.21
C ASP A 36 -6.36 15.83 -1.98
N ARG A 37 -5.09 16.21 -1.99
CA ARG A 37 -4.57 17.35 -2.77
C ARG A 37 -4.22 17.01 -4.21
N GLY A 38 -4.49 15.78 -4.60
CA GLY A 38 -4.19 15.21 -5.90
C GLY A 38 -2.87 14.42 -5.89
N TRP A 39 -2.85 13.35 -6.68
CA TRP A 39 -1.69 12.48 -6.83
C TRP A 39 -1.52 12.06 -8.29
N GLN A 40 -0.27 11.95 -8.74
CA GLN A 40 0.03 11.35 -10.03
C GLN A 40 -0.01 9.82 -9.91
N ILE A 41 -0.99 9.20 -10.56
CA ILE A 41 -1.12 7.74 -10.66
C ILE A 41 -0.79 7.37 -12.10
N SER A 42 0.34 6.69 -12.30
CA SER A 42 0.88 6.40 -13.63
C SER A 42 1.03 7.69 -14.47
N ARG A 43 0.28 7.79 -15.57
CA ARG A 43 0.30 8.93 -16.50
C ARG A 43 -0.81 9.94 -16.22
N HIS A 44 -1.65 9.68 -15.22
CA HIS A 44 -2.84 10.44 -14.92
C HIS A 44 -2.68 11.20 -13.60
N TRP A 45 -3.19 12.43 -13.58
CA TRP A 45 -3.39 13.19 -12.35
C TRP A 45 -4.79 12.89 -11.82
N VAL A 46 -4.88 12.48 -10.56
CA VAL A 46 -6.16 12.18 -9.89
C VAL A 46 -6.31 13.14 -8.72
N ASP A 47 -7.30 14.04 -8.78
CA ASP A 47 -7.47 15.12 -7.81
C ASP A 47 -7.82 14.63 -6.39
N ASN A 48 -8.57 13.55 -6.27
CA ASN A 48 -8.93 12.95 -5.00
C ASN A 48 -8.96 11.43 -5.14
N PRO A 49 -7.81 10.75 -4.99
CA PRO A 49 -7.73 9.30 -5.10
C PRO A 49 -8.68 8.63 -4.11
N ASP A 50 -9.43 7.65 -4.59
CA ASP A 50 -10.30 6.84 -3.72
C ASP A 50 -9.48 5.85 -2.87
N ARG A 51 -10.17 5.09 -2.02
CA ARG A 51 -9.53 4.14 -1.09
C ARG A 51 -8.68 3.08 -1.81
N ASP A 52 -9.15 2.56 -2.94
CA ASP A 52 -8.42 1.54 -3.72
C ASP A 52 -7.16 2.16 -4.32
N GLN A 53 -7.30 3.33 -4.94
CA GLN A 53 -6.19 4.08 -5.52
C GLN A 53 -5.13 4.46 -4.48
N ARG A 54 -5.53 4.88 -3.28
CA ARG A 54 -4.60 5.17 -2.18
C ARG A 54 -3.82 3.94 -1.74
N CYS A 55 -4.46 2.77 -1.67
CA CYS A 55 -3.76 1.53 -1.35
C CYS A 55 -2.77 1.14 -2.46
N LYS A 56 -3.12 1.35 -3.73
CA LYS A 56 -2.19 1.14 -4.86
C LYS A 56 -1.00 2.11 -4.82
N ILE A 57 -1.21 3.38 -4.48
CA ILE A 57 -0.13 4.35 -4.24
C ILE A 57 0.77 3.88 -3.10
N ALA A 58 0.19 3.37 -2.01
CA ALA A 58 0.97 2.84 -0.89
C ALA A 58 1.77 1.60 -1.29
N ALA A 59 1.21 0.71 -2.12
CA ALA A 59 1.91 -0.46 -2.64
C ALA A 59 3.09 -0.10 -3.57
N ASP A 60 2.91 0.91 -4.43
CA ASP A 60 4.01 1.49 -5.23
C ASP A 60 5.13 2.06 -4.34
N LYS A 61 4.76 2.75 -3.24
CA LYS A 61 5.74 3.21 -2.24
C LYS A 61 6.44 2.06 -1.51
N ILE A 62 5.78 0.92 -1.30
CA ILE A 62 6.44 -0.28 -0.77
C ILE A 62 7.51 -0.76 -1.74
N LEU A 63 7.21 -0.85 -3.05
CA LEU A 63 8.19 -1.27 -4.06
C LEU A 63 9.44 -0.39 -4.01
N GLY A 64 9.29 0.93 -4.10
CA GLY A 64 10.43 1.85 -4.01
C GLY A 64 11.17 1.77 -2.67
N ALA A 65 10.46 1.54 -1.56
CA ALA A 65 11.09 1.34 -0.26
C ALA A 65 11.91 0.04 -0.19
N LEU A 66 11.43 -1.04 -0.81
CA LEU A 66 12.15 -2.32 -0.88
C LEU A 66 13.41 -2.20 -1.75
N GLU A 67 13.33 -1.53 -2.90
CA GLU A 67 14.48 -1.24 -3.77
C GLU A 67 15.57 -0.42 -3.06
N LEU A 68 15.16 0.47 -2.15
CA LEU A 68 16.05 1.30 -1.32
C LEU A 68 16.42 0.66 0.02
N GLU A 69 16.05 -0.59 0.25
CA GLU A 69 16.23 -1.32 1.52
C GLU A 69 15.63 -0.62 2.76
N ASN A 70 14.68 0.30 2.55
CA ASN A 70 14.01 1.06 3.60
C ASN A 70 12.83 0.27 4.20
N ARG A 71 13.18 -0.68 5.07
CA ARG A 71 12.19 -1.55 5.73
C ARG A 71 11.18 -0.80 6.59
N GLU A 72 11.56 0.32 7.19
CA GLU A 72 10.65 1.13 8.02
C GLU A 72 9.54 1.75 7.17
N MET A 73 9.90 2.35 6.03
CA MET A 73 8.91 2.88 5.08
C MET A 73 8.02 1.78 4.52
N ALA A 74 8.61 0.65 4.11
CA ALA A 74 7.84 -0.49 3.61
C ALA A 74 6.82 -0.99 4.65
N THR A 75 7.23 -1.07 5.93
CA THR A 75 6.35 -1.47 7.04
C THR A 75 5.24 -0.44 7.29
N MET A 76 5.54 0.85 7.23
CA MET A 76 4.55 1.93 7.38
C MET A 76 3.50 1.89 6.27
N MET A 77 3.92 1.70 5.02
CA MET A 77 2.97 1.61 3.90
C MET A 77 2.14 0.32 3.94
N ALA A 78 2.73 -0.80 4.37
CA ALA A 78 1.96 -2.03 4.61
C ALA A 78 0.93 -1.83 5.73
N ALA A 79 1.29 -1.13 6.80
CA ALA A 79 0.36 -0.79 7.87
C ALA A 79 -0.80 0.10 7.38
N TYR A 80 -0.51 1.09 6.53
CA TYR A 80 -1.52 1.94 5.91
C TYR A 80 -2.51 1.13 5.05
N ILE A 81 -2.02 0.21 4.21
CA ILE A 81 -2.88 -0.67 3.40
C ILE A 81 -3.79 -1.51 4.31
N LEU A 82 -3.22 -2.16 5.33
CA LEU A 82 -3.99 -2.99 6.26
C LEU A 82 -4.98 -2.17 7.12
N ALA A 83 -4.71 -0.88 7.35
CA ALA A 83 -5.64 0.01 8.06
C ALA A 83 -6.82 0.47 7.19
N ARG A 84 -6.60 0.66 5.88
CA ARG A 84 -7.63 1.15 4.93
C ARG A 84 -8.37 0.04 4.20
N ALA A 85 -7.74 -1.13 4.05
CA ALA A 85 -8.31 -2.33 3.43
C ALA A 85 -7.95 -3.57 4.28
N PRO A 86 -8.54 -3.72 5.48
CA PRO A 86 -8.19 -4.77 6.45
C PRO A 86 -8.43 -6.20 5.95
N GLU A 87 -9.24 -6.38 4.91
CA GLU A 87 -9.47 -7.65 4.20
C GLU A 87 -8.30 -8.08 3.30
N THR A 88 -7.33 -7.19 3.07
CA THR A 88 -6.20 -7.44 2.16
C THR A 88 -5.18 -8.34 2.83
N THR A 89 -4.87 -9.46 2.18
CA THR A 89 -3.83 -10.40 2.64
C THR A 89 -2.57 -10.32 1.79
N ALA A 90 -2.70 -9.91 0.52
CA ALA A 90 -1.57 -9.66 -0.35
C ALA A 90 -1.79 -8.49 -1.31
N VAL A 91 -0.71 -7.91 -1.81
CA VAL A 91 -0.72 -6.96 -2.92
C VAL A 91 0.21 -7.46 -4.03
N HIS A 92 -0.29 -7.51 -5.26
CA HIS A 92 0.53 -7.76 -6.44
C HIS A 92 0.89 -6.42 -7.06
N VAL A 93 2.14 -5.99 -6.86
CA VAL A 93 2.59 -4.66 -7.24
C VAL A 93 3.01 -4.65 -8.71
N SER A 94 2.52 -3.68 -9.47
CA SER A 94 2.97 -3.48 -10.83
C SER A 94 4.40 -2.94 -10.87
N THR A 95 5.27 -3.56 -11.68
CA THR A 95 6.69 -3.17 -11.85
C THR A 95 6.93 -2.37 -13.13
N ASN A 96 5.90 -2.17 -13.98
CA ASN A 96 6.02 -1.45 -15.25
C ASN A 96 5.75 0.07 -15.14
N GLY A 97 5.53 0.58 -13.94
CA GLY A 97 5.18 1.98 -13.66
C GLY A 97 3.70 2.32 -13.84
N GLU A 98 2.87 1.34 -14.19
CA GLU A 98 1.41 1.49 -14.26
C GLU A 98 0.79 1.07 -12.91
N ILE A 99 0.77 2.01 -11.95
CA ILE A 99 0.24 1.82 -10.58
C ILE A 99 -1.18 1.25 -10.58
N GLU A 100 -1.99 1.63 -11.57
CA GLU A 100 -3.37 1.16 -11.75
C GLU A 100 -3.50 -0.35 -11.88
N GLU A 101 -2.46 -1.02 -12.41
CA GLU A 101 -2.38 -2.48 -12.59
C GLU A 101 -2.03 -3.23 -11.29
N THR A 102 -1.68 -2.51 -10.22
CA THR A 102 -1.49 -3.12 -8.90
C THR A 102 -2.81 -3.73 -8.41
N LEU A 103 -2.76 -4.95 -7.86
CA LEU A 103 -3.95 -5.65 -7.38
C LEU A 103 -3.90 -5.87 -5.87
N LEU A 104 -4.97 -5.48 -5.18
CA LEU A 104 -5.22 -5.90 -3.80
C LEU A 104 -5.88 -7.28 -3.81
N ILE A 105 -5.32 -8.21 -3.05
CA ILE A 105 -5.81 -9.58 -2.92
C ILE A 105 -6.37 -9.75 -1.53
N SER A 106 -7.62 -10.18 -1.46
CA SER A 106 -8.30 -10.57 -0.22
C SER A 106 -8.50 -12.08 -0.20
N GLU A 107 -8.57 -12.67 0.98
CA GLU A 107 -9.00 -14.07 1.10
C GLU A 107 -10.47 -14.18 0.67
N THR A 108 -10.71 -14.75 -0.52
CA THR A 108 -12.04 -15.20 -0.90
C THR A 108 -12.43 -16.30 0.08
N SER A 109 -13.40 -16.02 0.95
CA SER A 109 -14.06 -17.08 1.72
C SER A 109 -14.72 -18.03 0.72
N ALA A 110 -14.17 -19.24 0.60
CA ALA A 110 -14.73 -20.33 -0.20
C ALA A 110 -16.03 -20.87 0.42
#